data_AF-A0A926QFQ0-F1
#
_entry.id   AF-A0A926QFQ0-F1
#
_cell.length_a   1.000
_cell.length_b   1.000
_cell.length_c   1.000
_cell.angle_alpha   90.00
_cell.angle_beta   90.00
_cell.angle_gamma   90.00
#
_symmetry.space_group_name_H-M   'P 1'
#
loop_
_entity.id
_entity.type
_entity.pdbx_description
1 polymer ?
#
loop_
_entity_poly.entity_id
_entity_poly.type
_entity_poly.pdbx_seq_one_letter_code
_entity_poly.pdbx_strand_id
1 'polypeptide(L)'
;MGMRLRRTVIAATAPLLTLALVGCGSGDKPAPSKTPICPSALPAPAYKVALSQIYLNVFNASGTDGLASKVASEFTWRGAHVIKTGNDANPDDRPEPKSAEIRYGKNGRQIALNLATQVENAVLYQDDRTNPTVDLVLGNSFKLVPVPPPAAERVTVNVYNTTFRTGLSGQIASDLKSRGFKVDAVGNDPRGGFFPDDTAIVRYGEHGEPAARRVALSVSGARLVKDGRADETIDLVVGSKFDQLVPAAQATMKPVPKATKPPGC
;
A
#
# COMPACT_ATOMS: atom_id res chain seq x y z
N MET A 1 64.99 -0.70 -33.97
CA MET A 1 64.87 0.09 -35.21
C MET A 1 63.43 0.59 -35.30
N GLY A 2 63.11 1.84 -34.92
CA GLY A 2 63.24 3.03 -35.78
C GLY A 2 62.03 3.09 -36.72
N MET A 3 61.09 4.03 -36.64
CA MET A 3 61.31 5.46 -36.90
C MET A 3 60.15 6.32 -36.36
N ARG A 4 60.50 7.43 -35.70
CA ARG A 4 59.63 8.59 -35.40
C ARG A 4 59.57 9.53 -36.63
N LEU A 5 58.52 10.36 -36.71
CA LEU A 5 58.49 11.84 -36.90
C LEU A 5 57.15 12.22 -37.58
N ARG A 6 56.23 13.04 -37.02
CA ARG A 6 56.22 14.46 -36.59
C ARG A 6 56.00 15.50 -37.71
N ARG A 7 55.03 16.41 -37.41
CA ARG A 7 54.74 17.77 -37.92
C ARG A 7 53.82 17.80 -39.16
N THR A 8 52.80 18.66 -39.21
CA THR A 8 52.95 20.11 -39.41
C THR A 8 51.85 20.96 -38.74
N VAL A 9 52.27 22.10 -38.19
CA VAL A 9 51.49 23.23 -37.67
C VAL A 9 51.27 24.23 -38.81
N ILE A 10 50.08 24.81 -38.96
CA ILE A 10 49.87 26.04 -39.73
C ILE A 10 49.16 27.04 -38.82
N ALA A 11 49.89 28.11 -38.50
CA ALA A 11 49.39 29.34 -37.90
C ALA A 11 49.10 30.34 -39.02
N ALA A 12 47.98 31.05 -38.96
CA ALA A 12 47.73 32.25 -39.76
C ALA A 12 47.12 33.34 -38.89
N THR A 13 47.73 34.50 -38.98
CA THR A 13 47.65 35.69 -38.15
C THR A 13 46.45 36.59 -38.45
N ALA A 14 45.97 37.28 -37.41
CA ALA A 14 44.91 38.28 -37.43
C ALA A 14 45.36 39.66 -37.96
N PRO A 15 44.42 40.58 -38.22
CA PRO A 15 44.61 42.01 -37.97
C PRO A 15 43.74 42.53 -36.81
N LEU A 16 44.33 43.43 -36.02
CA LEU A 16 43.69 44.26 -34.99
C LEU A 16 42.73 45.29 -35.60
N LEU A 17 41.70 45.70 -34.86
CA LEU A 17 41.61 47.01 -34.18
C LEU A 17 40.15 47.37 -33.84
N THR A 18 39.82 47.53 -32.57
CA THR A 18 39.23 48.75 -31.99
C THR A 18 38.98 48.57 -30.49
N LEU A 19 39.45 49.57 -29.74
CA LEU A 19 39.42 49.68 -28.30
C LEU A 19 38.16 50.46 -27.89
N ALA A 20 37.30 49.87 -27.06
CA ALA A 20 36.28 50.59 -26.32
C ALA A 20 36.32 50.11 -24.86
N LEU A 21 36.88 50.95 -23.98
CA LEU A 21 36.85 50.81 -22.54
C LEU A 21 35.63 51.57 -22.01
N VAL A 22 34.58 50.87 -21.54
CA VAL A 22 33.71 51.31 -20.42
C VAL A 22 32.96 50.07 -19.90
N GLY A 23 33.02 49.82 -18.59
CA GLY A 23 32.01 49.04 -17.87
C GLY A 23 32.55 47.94 -16.96
N CYS A 24 32.97 48.31 -15.75
CA CYS A 24 32.99 47.38 -14.62
C CYS A 24 31.56 46.90 -14.35
N GLY A 25 31.33 45.61 -14.48
CA GLY A 25 30.07 44.97 -14.14
C GLY A 25 30.24 43.46 -14.25
N SER A 26 30.67 42.84 -13.15
CA SER A 26 30.60 41.39 -12.97
C SER A 26 29.12 40.98 -12.92
N GLY A 27 28.50 40.91 -14.08
CA GLY A 27 27.20 40.29 -14.26
C GLY A 27 27.43 38.80 -14.44
N ASP A 28 27.49 38.08 -13.31
CA ASP A 28 27.31 36.63 -13.29
C ASP A 28 26.03 36.32 -14.06
N LYS A 29 26.15 35.77 -15.27
CA LYS A 29 25.01 35.15 -15.95
C LYS A 29 24.55 34.04 -15.02
N PRO A 30 23.30 34.05 -14.52
CA PRO A 30 22.79 32.93 -13.75
C PRO A 30 22.91 31.69 -14.63
N ALA A 31 23.63 30.68 -14.13
CA ALA A 31 23.61 29.36 -14.72
C ALA A 31 22.14 28.95 -14.95
N PRO A 32 21.81 28.26 -16.06
CA PRO A 32 20.45 27.78 -16.27
C PRO A 32 20.03 27.00 -15.03
N SER A 33 19.01 27.52 -14.34
CA SER A 33 18.43 26.90 -13.14
C SER A 33 18.14 25.44 -13.47
N LYS A 34 18.77 24.52 -12.74
CA LYS A 34 18.50 23.09 -12.87
C LYS A 34 17.00 22.91 -12.68
N THR A 35 16.29 22.62 -13.77
CA THR A 35 14.88 22.25 -13.72
C THR A 35 14.78 21.12 -12.68
N PRO A 36 13.94 21.25 -11.64
CA PRO A 36 13.81 20.19 -10.65
C PRO A 36 13.40 18.91 -11.39
N ILE A 37 14.29 17.93 -11.41
CA ILE A 37 14.00 16.61 -11.98
C ILE A 37 13.05 15.95 -10.98
N CYS A 38 11.74 16.04 -11.24
CA CYS A 38 10.75 15.28 -10.49
C CYS A 38 11.15 13.79 -10.62
N PRO A 39 11.19 12.99 -9.53
CA PRO A 39 11.38 11.55 -9.68
C PRO A 39 10.30 11.04 -10.63
N SER A 40 10.72 10.46 -11.75
CA SER A 40 9.78 10.01 -12.77
C SER A 40 8.85 8.98 -12.13
N ALA A 41 7.55 9.26 -12.11
CA ALA A 41 6.57 8.29 -11.66
C ALA A 41 6.76 7.01 -12.47
N LEU A 42 6.56 5.84 -11.83
CA LEU A 42 6.63 4.57 -12.54
C LEU A 42 5.71 4.61 -13.77
N PRO A 43 6.15 4.10 -14.93
CA PRO A 43 5.29 4.05 -16.11
C PRO A 43 4.06 3.20 -15.82
N ALA A 44 2.92 3.51 -16.45
CA ALA A 44 1.74 2.64 -16.34
C ALA A 44 2.03 1.25 -16.96
N PRO A 45 1.41 0.17 -16.44
CA PRO A 45 1.48 -1.14 -17.08
C PRO A 45 0.89 -1.06 -18.50
N ALA A 46 1.53 -1.73 -19.46
CA ALA A 46 1.10 -1.75 -20.85
C ALA A 46 -0.17 -2.60 -21.05
N TYR A 47 -0.40 -3.57 -20.17
CA TYR A 47 -1.62 -4.36 -20.10
C TYR A 47 -1.93 -4.74 -18.65
N LYS A 48 -3.21 -4.99 -18.38
CA LYS A 48 -3.67 -5.40 -17.05
C LYS A 48 -3.35 -6.88 -16.82
N VAL A 49 -2.71 -7.16 -15.70
CA VAL A 49 -2.56 -8.52 -15.15
C VAL A 49 -3.44 -8.58 -13.91
N ALA A 50 -4.38 -9.54 -13.86
CA ALA A 50 -5.22 -9.68 -12.68
C ALA A 50 -4.38 -10.14 -11.48
N LEU A 51 -4.71 -9.69 -10.26
CA LEU A 51 -3.98 -10.13 -9.07
C LEU A 51 -3.99 -11.66 -8.92
N SER A 52 -5.08 -12.33 -9.32
CA SER A 52 -5.20 -13.80 -9.41
C SER A 52 -4.25 -14.49 -10.39
N GLN A 53 -3.47 -13.73 -11.16
CA GLN A 53 -2.42 -14.26 -12.04
C GLN A 53 -1.02 -13.93 -11.51
N ILE A 54 -0.91 -13.17 -10.40
CA ILE A 54 0.35 -12.73 -9.82
C ILE A 54 0.75 -13.67 -8.70
N TYR A 55 1.93 -14.26 -8.86
CA TYR A 55 2.61 -15.05 -7.85
C TYR A 55 3.73 -14.21 -7.24
N LEU A 56 3.68 -13.95 -5.93
CA LEU A 56 4.65 -13.11 -5.25
C LEU A 56 5.21 -13.72 -3.96
N ASN A 57 6.48 -13.43 -3.69
CA ASN A 57 7.06 -13.57 -2.36
C ASN A 57 6.98 -12.22 -1.64
N VAL A 58 6.77 -12.21 -0.33
CA VAL A 58 6.71 -10.98 0.47
C VAL A 58 7.82 -10.99 1.50
N PHE A 59 8.74 -10.03 1.41
CA PHE A 59 9.91 -9.94 2.29
C PHE A 59 9.89 -8.67 3.13
N ASN A 60 10.26 -8.81 4.40
CA ASN A 60 10.43 -7.69 5.32
C ASN A 60 11.87 -7.19 5.28
N ALA A 61 12.07 -5.94 4.86
CA ALA A 61 13.33 -5.21 4.99
C ALA A 61 13.18 -4.01 5.96
N SER A 62 12.15 -4.04 6.80
CA SER A 62 11.85 -3.00 7.79
C SER A 62 12.16 -3.50 9.21
N GLY A 63 12.19 -2.57 10.17
CA GLY A 63 12.28 -2.90 11.60
C GLY A 63 10.94 -3.33 12.23
N THR A 64 9.87 -3.53 11.44
CA THR A 64 8.54 -3.87 11.97
C THR A 64 8.29 -5.37 11.92
N ASP A 65 8.21 -6.00 13.09
CA ASP A 65 7.93 -7.44 13.21
C ASP A 65 6.58 -7.82 12.58
N GLY A 66 6.56 -8.94 11.87
CA GLY A 66 5.35 -9.50 11.26
C GLY A 66 4.81 -8.73 10.06
N LEU A 67 5.49 -7.67 9.60
CA LEU A 67 5.02 -6.84 8.47
C LEU A 67 4.77 -7.67 7.20
N ALA A 68 5.69 -8.56 6.83
CA ALA A 68 5.55 -9.42 5.64
C ALA A 68 4.32 -10.32 5.72
N SER A 69 4.07 -10.96 6.86
CA SER A 69 2.89 -11.82 7.05
C SER A 69 1.59 -11.03 6.96
N LYS A 70 1.54 -9.83 7.57
CA LYS A 70 0.35 -8.96 7.48
C LYS A 70 0.06 -8.55 6.03
N VAL A 71 1.10 -8.12 5.30
CA VAL A 71 0.96 -7.70 3.90
C VAL A 71 0.63 -8.87 2.99
N ALA A 72 1.15 -10.06 3.28
CA ALA A 72 0.79 -11.29 2.59
C ALA A 72 -0.69 -11.65 2.73
N SER A 73 -1.27 -11.57 3.94
CA SER A 73 -2.71 -11.78 4.14
C SER A 73 -3.53 -10.78 3.32
N GLU A 74 -3.13 -9.50 3.30
CA GLU A 74 -3.78 -8.45 2.50
C GLU A 74 -3.71 -8.73 0.99
N PHE A 75 -2.56 -9.17 0.46
CA PHE A 75 -2.43 -9.52 -0.96
C PHE A 75 -3.19 -10.80 -1.33
N THR A 76 -3.22 -11.79 -0.43
CA THR A 76 -4.03 -13.01 -0.59
C THR A 76 -5.49 -12.63 -0.72
N TRP A 77 -5.99 -11.75 0.16
CA TRP A 77 -7.35 -11.26 0.07
C TRP A 77 -7.63 -10.46 -1.22
N ARG A 78 -6.69 -9.61 -1.65
CA ARG A 78 -6.81 -8.89 -2.94
C ARG A 78 -6.82 -9.84 -4.14
N GLY A 79 -6.55 -11.12 -3.92
CA GLY A 79 -6.63 -12.19 -4.91
C GLY A 79 -5.27 -12.61 -5.45
N ALA A 80 -4.15 -12.13 -4.92
CA ALA A 80 -2.83 -12.54 -5.37
C ALA A 80 -2.39 -13.87 -4.73
N HIS A 81 -1.52 -14.61 -5.43
CA HIS A 81 -0.94 -15.84 -4.92
C HIS A 81 0.35 -15.54 -4.16
N VAL A 82 0.29 -15.44 -2.84
CA VAL A 82 1.49 -15.32 -2.01
C VAL A 82 2.12 -16.69 -1.84
N ILE A 83 3.36 -16.84 -2.30
CA ILE A 83 4.10 -18.11 -2.24
C ILE A 83 4.80 -18.30 -0.89
N LYS A 84 5.46 -17.26 -0.38
CA LYS A 84 6.13 -17.29 0.93
C LYS A 84 6.31 -15.89 1.51
N THR A 85 6.52 -15.87 2.81
CA THR A 85 6.93 -14.69 3.57
C THR A 85 8.30 -14.91 4.22
N GLY A 86 9.02 -13.83 4.50
CA GLY A 86 10.30 -13.91 5.22
C GLY A 86 10.92 -12.54 5.46
N ASN A 87 12.13 -12.52 6.02
CA ASN A 87 12.97 -11.32 6.02
C ASN A 87 13.76 -11.25 4.71
N ASP A 88 14.05 -10.04 4.24
CA ASP A 88 14.89 -9.86 3.07
C ASP A 88 16.34 -10.26 3.39
N ALA A 89 16.87 -11.25 2.68
CA ALA A 89 18.24 -11.71 2.85
C ALA A 89 19.27 -10.72 2.28
N ASN A 90 18.83 -9.81 1.39
CA ASN A 90 19.62 -8.76 0.75
C ASN A 90 21.08 -9.13 0.43
N PRO A 91 21.33 -10.18 -0.39
CA PRO A 91 22.68 -10.70 -0.63
C PRO A 91 23.62 -9.72 -1.36
N ASP A 92 23.07 -8.65 -1.94
CA ASP A 92 23.79 -7.68 -2.75
C ASP A 92 24.04 -6.36 -2.00
N ASP A 93 23.85 -6.34 -0.67
CA ASP A 93 23.99 -5.16 0.21
C ASP A 93 23.26 -3.90 -0.31
N ARG A 94 22.07 -4.10 -0.89
CA ARG A 94 21.27 -2.99 -1.41
C ARG A 94 20.78 -2.08 -0.28
N PRO A 95 20.61 -0.77 -0.54
CA PRO A 95 19.90 0.08 0.40
C PRO A 95 18.48 -0.43 0.63
N GLU A 96 18.05 -0.46 1.89
CA GLU A 96 16.66 -0.79 2.24
C GLU A 96 15.69 0.16 1.52
N PRO A 97 14.61 -0.35 0.91
CA PRO A 97 13.63 0.51 0.29
C PRO A 97 12.93 1.39 1.33
N LYS A 98 12.64 2.65 1.00
CA LYS A 98 11.86 3.52 1.90
C LYS A 98 10.42 3.02 2.06
N SER A 99 9.72 2.78 0.95
CA SER A 99 8.34 2.25 0.95
C SER A 99 8.31 0.77 0.54
N ALA A 100 8.63 0.48 -0.72
CA ALA A 100 8.76 -0.90 -1.20
C ALA A 100 9.68 -0.97 -2.41
N GLU A 101 10.35 -2.10 -2.59
CA GLU A 101 10.99 -2.50 -3.85
C GLU A 101 10.29 -3.75 -4.38
N ILE A 102 9.89 -3.72 -5.65
CA ILE A 102 9.36 -4.89 -6.35
C ILE A 102 10.47 -5.41 -7.26
N ARG A 103 11.00 -6.58 -6.92
CA ARG A 103 12.03 -7.27 -7.70
C ARG A 103 11.35 -8.19 -8.72
N TYR A 104 11.79 -8.13 -9.97
CA TYR A 104 11.23 -8.93 -11.07
C TYR A 104 12.30 -9.38 -12.05
N GLY A 105 12.04 -10.47 -12.78
CA GLY A 105 12.94 -10.97 -13.82
C GLY A 105 12.71 -10.32 -15.18
N LYS A 106 13.52 -10.68 -16.19
CA LYS A 106 13.37 -10.21 -17.58
C LYS A 106 11.92 -10.26 -18.11
N ASN A 107 11.15 -11.30 -17.73
CA ASN A 107 9.78 -11.51 -18.19
C ASN A 107 8.70 -10.94 -17.24
N GLY A 108 9.09 -10.46 -16.05
CA GLY A 108 8.19 -10.06 -14.98
C GLY A 108 7.78 -8.58 -15.00
N ARG A 109 8.27 -7.77 -15.94
CA ARG A 109 8.10 -6.31 -15.89
C ARG A 109 6.65 -5.86 -15.80
N GLN A 110 5.77 -6.47 -16.58
CA GLN A 110 4.35 -6.10 -16.59
C GLN A 110 3.63 -6.59 -15.33
N ILE A 111 4.03 -7.73 -14.78
CA ILE A 111 3.55 -8.24 -13.48
C ILE A 111 3.94 -7.26 -12.37
N ALA A 112 5.21 -6.82 -12.35
CA ALA A 112 5.73 -5.87 -11.39
C ALA A 112 5.03 -4.50 -11.46
N LEU A 113 4.78 -3.99 -12.67
CA LEU A 113 4.04 -2.74 -12.86
C LEU A 113 2.58 -2.85 -12.42
N ASN A 114 1.92 -3.97 -12.64
CA ASN A 114 0.56 -4.20 -12.13
C ASN A 114 0.55 -4.30 -10.60
N LEU A 115 1.52 -5.01 -10.00
CA LEU A 115 1.68 -5.07 -8.54
C LEU A 115 1.97 -3.68 -7.94
N ALA A 116 2.78 -2.86 -8.62
CA ALA A 116 3.10 -1.50 -8.17
C ALA A 116 1.86 -0.59 -8.06
N THR A 117 0.78 -0.88 -8.78
CA THR A 117 -0.50 -0.14 -8.61
C THR A 117 -1.16 -0.35 -7.25
N GLN A 118 -0.74 -1.38 -6.51
CA GLN A 118 -1.28 -1.74 -5.20
C GLN A 118 -0.47 -1.13 -4.04
N VAL A 119 0.69 -0.53 -4.32
CA VAL A 119 1.66 -0.09 -3.31
C VAL A 119 2.01 1.37 -3.53
N GLU A 120 1.96 2.18 -2.48
CA GLU A 120 2.35 3.58 -2.57
C GLU A 120 3.88 3.70 -2.68
N ASN A 121 4.35 4.48 -3.66
CA ASN A 121 5.78 4.81 -3.83
C ASN A 121 6.71 3.58 -3.95
N ALA A 122 6.24 2.51 -4.61
CA ALA A 122 7.10 1.37 -4.93
C ALA A 122 8.19 1.77 -5.94
N VAL A 123 9.38 1.18 -5.80
CA VAL A 123 10.41 1.17 -6.83
C VAL A 123 10.49 -0.21 -7.48
N LEU A 124 11.00 -0.25 -8.71
CA LEU A 124 11.15 -1.49 -9.46
C LEU A 124 12.63 -1.84 -9.60
N TYR A 125 12.97 -3.11 -9.36
CA TYR A 125 14.31 -3.64 -9.58
C TYR A 125 14.25 -4.88 -10.48
N GLN A 126 14.97 -4.86 -11.60
CA GLN A 126 15.09 -6.03 -12.45
C GLN A 126 16.32 -6.84 -12.05
N ASP A 127 16.15 -8.13 -11.79
CA ASP A 127 17.26 -9.06 -11.62
C ASP A 127 17.27 -10.14 -12.71
N ASP A 128 18.17 -11.11 -12.51
CA ASP A 128 18.45 -12.15 -13.51
C ASP A 128 17.50 -13.35 -13.43
N ARG A 129 16.43 -13.31 -12.61
CA ARG A 129 15.47 -14.41 -12.55
C ARG A 129 14.76 -14.57 -13.90
N THR A 130 14.50 -15.83 -14.29
CA THR A 130 13.80 -16.17 -15.53
C THR A 130 12.34 -16.51 -15.31
N ASN A 131 11.97 -16.93 -14.09
CA ASN A 131 10.59 -17.18 -13.70
C ASN A 131 9.79 -15.86 -13.57
N PRO A 132 8.45 -15.92 -13.71
CA PRO A 132 7.59 -14.73 -13.66
C PRO A 132 7.25 -14.27 -12.23
N THR A 133 7.80 -14.92 -11.20
CA THR A 133 7.56 -14.57 -9.80
C THR A 133 8.13 -13.18 -9.52
N VAL A 134 7.47 -12.43 -8.65
CA VAL A 134 7.96 -11.13 -8.17
C VAL A 134 8.19 -11.16 -6.67
N ASP A 135 9.19 -10.44 -6.20
CA ASP A 135 9.43 -10.26 -4.77
C ASP A 135 8.96 -8.86 -4.37
N LEU A 136 8.08 -8.76 -3.39
CA LEU A 136 7.70 -7.51 -2.76
C LEU A 136 8.50 -7.33 -1.48
N VAL A 137 9.45 -6.40 -1.49
CA VAL A 137 10.34 -6.10 -0.36
C VAL A 137 9.84 -4.84 0.33
N LEU A 138 9.52 -4.96 1.61
CA LEU A 138 8.78 -3.97 2.39
C LEU A 138 9.74 -3.09 3.21
N GLY A 139 9.64 -1.78 3.03
CA GLY A 139 10.39 -0.77 3.76
C GLY A 139 9.66 -0.21 4.97
N ASN A 140 10.38 0.62 5.76
CA ASN A 140 9.85 1.23 6.98
C ASN A 140 8.65 2.17 6.75
N SER A 141 8.49 2.72 5.54
CA SER A 141 7.37 3.60 5.15
C SER A 141 6.35 2.91 4.24
N PHE A 142 6.32 1.56 4.23
CA PHE A 142 5.42 0.79 3.38
C PHE A 142 3.96 1.17 3.59
N LYS A 143 3.23 1.39 2.49
CA LYS A 143 1.77 1.55 2.48
C LYS A 143 1.15 0.90 1.26
N LEU A 144 0.04 0.21 1.48
CA LEU A 144 -0.83 -0.25 0.40
C LEU A 144 -1.71 0.89 -0.08
N VAL A 145 -1.96 0.93 -1.39
CA VAL A 145 -3.05 1.73 -1.95
C VAL A 145 -4.36 1.20 -1.36
N PRO A 146 -5.17 2.03 -0.69
CA PRO A 146 -6.40 1.56 -0.06
C PRO A 146 -7.40 1.01 -1.08
N VAL A 147 -8.00 -0.14 -0.76
CA VAL A 147 -9.08 -0.74 -1.55
C VAL A 147 -10.38 -0.59 -0.76
N PRO A 148 -11.48 -0.17 -1.40
CA PRO A 148 -12.78 -0.14 -0.74
C PRO A 148 -13.14 -1.53 -0.20
N PRO A 149 -13.61 -1.65 1.06
CA PRO A 149 -14.14 -2.90 1.58
C PRO A 149 -15.26 -3.45 0.68
N PRO A 150 -15.58 -4.75 0.75
CA PRO A 150 -16.67 -5.33 -0.01
C PRO A 150 -18.01 -4.62 0.27
N ALA A 151 -18.96 -4.72 -0.66
CA ALA A 151 -20.32 -4.23 -0.43
C ALA A 151 -20.98 -4.98 0.75
N ALA A 152 -21.91 -4.33 1.46
CA ALA A 152 -22.50 -4.87 2.68
C ALA A 152 -23.23 -6.21 2.43
N GLU A 153 -23.83 -6.39 1.26
CA GLU A 153 -24.58 -7.59 0.84
C GLU A 153 -23.69 -8.82 0.66
N ARG A 154 -22.37 -8.62 0.60
CA ARG A 154 -21.37 -9.70 0.56
C ARG A 154 -20.80 -10.04 1.94
N VAL A 155 -21.24 -9.33 2.99
CA VAL A 155 -20.71 -9.52 4.34
C VAL A 155 -21.76 -10.20 5.20
N THR A 156 -21.36 -11.35 5.77
CA THR A 156 -22.12 -12.07 6.78
C THR A 156 -21.55 -11.75 8.16
N VAL A 157 -22.41 -11.35 9.10
CA VAL A 157 -22.00 -10.92 10.45
C VAL A 157 -22.83 -11.60 11.54
N ASN A 158 -22.16 -12.01 12.60
CA ASN A 158 -22.74 -12.37 13.89
C ASN A 158 -22.76 -11.15 14.80
N VAL A 159 -23.84 -10.92 15.53
CA VAL A 159 -23.95 -9.79 16.46
C VAL A 159 -24.05 -10.30 17.88
N TYR A 160 -23.02 -10.04 18.68
CA TYR A 160 -22.91 -10.52 20.05
C TYR A 160 -22.91 -9.37 21.05
N ASN A 161 -23.76 -9.49 22.06
CA ASN A 161 -23.83 -8.56 23.18
C ASN A 161 -22.92 -9.02 24.33
N THR A 162 -22.11 -8.11 24.84
CA THR A 162 -21.30 -8.32 26.07
C THR A 162 -21.67 -7.35 27.19
N THR A 163 -22.80 -6.66 27.05
CA THR A 163 -23.30 -5.65 27.99
C THR A 163 -24.49 -6.19 28.77
N PHE A 164 -24.92 -5.43 29.78
CA PHE A 164 -26.16 -5.71 30.53
C PHE A 164 -27.44 -5.21 29.83
N ARG A 165 -27.33 -4.64 28.62
CA ARG A 165 -28.47 -4.07 27.89
C ARG A 165 -29.23 -5.17 27.16
N THR A 166 -30.42 -5.52 27.65
CA THR A 166 -31.30 -6.50 27.01
C THR A 166 -31.71 -6.08 25.60
N GLY A 167 -31.67 -7.02 24.64
CA GLY A 167 -32.13 -6.80 23.27
C GLY A 167 -31.16 -6.03 22.36
N LEU A 168 -30.03 -5.54 22.88
CA LEU A 168 -29.09 -4.68 22.14
C LEU A 168 -28.58 -5.33 20.84
N SER A 169 -28.17 -6.60 20.88
CA SER A 169 -27.69 -7.28 19.68
C SER A 169 -28.79 -7.48 18.63
N GLY A 170 -30.05 -7.68 19.03
CA GLY A 170 -31.20 -7.76 18.12
C GLY A 170 -31.51 -6.45 17.42
N GLN A 171 -31.40 -5.33 18.15
CA GLN A 171 -31.54 -3.99 17.57
C GLN A 171 -30.45 -3.73 16.53
N ILE A 172 -29.18 -3.93 16.91
CA ILE A 172 -28.03 -3.73 16.03
C ILE A 172 -28.11 -4.64 14.79
N ALA A 173 -28.51 -5.90 14.97
CA ALA A 173 -28.73 -6.83 13.87
C ALA A 173 -29.79 -6.33 12.88
N SER A 174 -30.88 -5.75 13.37
CA SER A 174 -31.92 -5.16 12.53
C SER A 174 -31.40 -3.96 11.74
N ASP A 175 -30.63 -3.08 12.39
CA ASP A 175 -30.01 -1.92 11.75
C ASP A 175 -28.94 -2.32 10.71
N LEU A 176 -28.20 -3.40 10.93
CA LEU A 176 -27.25 -3.93 9.95
C LEU A 176 -27.97 -4.57 8.76
N LYS A 177 -29.06 -5.32 8.99
CA LYS A 177 -29.89 -5.85 7.90
C LYS A 177 -30.46 -4.74 7.02
N SER A 178 -30.94 -3.65 7.62
CA SER A 178 -31.47 -2.50 6.86
C SER A 178 -30.38 -1.77 6.04
N ARG A 179 -29.11 -1.97 6.38
CA ARG A 179 -27.93 -1.48 5.64
C ARG A 179 -27.40 -2.49 4.60
N GLY A 180 -28.10 -3.61 4.41
CA GLY A 180 -27.76 -4.63 3.41
C GLY A 180 -26.85 -5.75 3.90
N PHE A 181 -26.42 -5.76 5.16
CA PHE A 181 -25.63 -6.87 5.69
C PHE A 181 -26.47 -8.15 5.82
N LYS A 182 -25.81 -9.30 5.63
CA LYS A 182 -26.38 -10.60 6.02
C LYS A 182 -26.07 -10.83 7.50
N VAL A 183 -27.08 -11.10 8.30
CA VAL A 183 -26.87 -11.44 9.72
C VAL A 183 -27.17 -12.91 9.92
N ASP A 184 -26.20 -13.64 10.48
CA ASP A 184 -26.28 -15.09 10.69
C ASP A 184 -26.70 -15.42 12.12
N ALA A 185 -25.89 -15.03 13.12
CA ALA A 185 -26.22 -15.21 14.53
C ALA A 185 -26.47 -13.89 15.28
N VAL A 186 -27.36 -13.94 16.28
CA VAL A 186 -27.63 -12.85 17.22
C VAL A 186 -27.74 -13.42 18.62
N GLY A 187 -27.02 -12.86 19.59
CA GLY A 187 -27.13 -13.32 20.97
C GLY A 187 -26.16 -12.64 21.92
N ASN A 188 -25.86 -13.33 23.03
CA ASN A 188 -24.74 -12.99 23.90
C ASN A 188 -23.46 -13.59 23.33
N ASP A 189 -22.30 -13.01 23.66
CA ASP A 189 -21.01 -13.53 23.21
C ASP A 189 -20.80 -14.97 23.72
N PRO A 190 -20.66 -15.98 22.84
CA PRO A 190 -20.45 -17.36 23.25
C PRO A 190 -19.12 -17.56 23.99
N ARG A 191 -18.19 -16.60 23.89
CA ARG A 191 -16.93 -16.62 24.65
C ARG A 191 -17.07 -16.07 26.07
N GLY A 192 -18.26 -15.61 26.47
CA GLY A 192 -18.50 -15.04 27.81
C GLY A 192 -17.70 -13.76 28.08
N GLY A 193 -17.31 -13.02 27.03
CA GLY A 193 -16.52 -11.82 27.17
C GLY A 193 -17.30 -10.68 27.84
N PHE A 194 -16.58 -9.81 28.55
CA PHE A 194 -17.08 -8.54 29.07
C PHE A 194 -16.09 -7.44 28.70
N PHE A 195 -16.56 -6.45 27.94
CA PHE A 195 -15.71 -5.37 27.41
C PHE A 195 -16.20 -4.01 27.90
N PRO A 196 -15.84 -3.60 29.13
CA PRO A 196 -16.31 -2.33 29.71
C PRO A 196 -15.72 -1.12 29.00
N ASP A 197 -14.53 -1.26 28.41
CA ASP A 197 -13.77 -0.15 27.84
C ASP A 197 -13.88 0.01 26.32
N ASP A 198 -14.50 -0.95 25.64
CA ASP A 198 -14.66 -0.95 24.19
C ASP A 198 -16.04 -0.46 23.76
N THR A 199 -16.10 0.21 22.61
CA THR A 199 -17.36 0.45 21.89
C THR A 199 -17.80 -0.83 21.19
N ALA A 200 -16.90 -1.43 20.41
CA ALA A 200 -17.11 -2.74 19.82
C ALA A 200 -15.77 -3.37 19.41
N ILE A 201 -15.78 -4.68 19.30
CA ILE A 201 -14.68 -5.49 18.79
C ILE A 201 -15.23 -6.25 17.58
N VAL A 202 -14.58 -6.09 16.44
CA VAL A 202 -14.89 -6.90 15.26
C VAL A 202 -13.87 -8.03 15.19
N ARG A 203 -14.30 -9.25 15.49
CA ARG A 203 -13.45 -10.45 15.44
C ARG A 203 -13.54 -11.08 14.05
N TYR A 204 -12.41 -11.51 13.51
CA TYR A 204 -12.33 -12.08 12.16
C TYR A 204 -11.18 -13.10 12.01
N GLY A 205 -11.30 -13.97 11.01
CA GLY A 205 -10.30 -14.97 10.65
C GLY A 205 -9.28 -14.53 9.61
N GLU A 206 -8.45 -15.47 9.17
CA GLU A 206 -7.42 -15.23 8.14
C GLU A 206 -7.98 -14.55 6.89
N HIS A 207 -9.21 -14.90 6.49
CA HIS A 207 -9.85 -14.43 5.27
C HIS A 207 -10.92 -13.35 5.51
N GLY A 208 -11.23 -13.02 6.77
CA GLY A 208 -12.34 -12.14 7.13
C GLY A 208 -11.99 -10.64 7.21
N GLU A 209 -10.73 -10.23 7.13
CA GLU A 209 -10.31 -8.86 7.45
C GLU A 209 -11.13 -7.77 6.69
N PRO A 210 -11.43 -7.92 5.40
CA PRO A 210 -12.01 -6.79 4.67
C PRO A 210 -13.52 -6.71 4.88
N ALA A 211 -14.17 -7.84 5.11
CA ALA A 211 -15.51 -7.88 5.67
C ALA A 211 -15.52 -7.25 7.08
N ALA A 212 -14.51 -7.53 7.91
CA ALA A 212 -14.35 -6.89 9.22
C ALA A 212 -14.20 -5.37 9.12
N ARG A 213 -13.37 -4.87 8.19
CA ARG A 213 -13.22 -3.44 7.89
C ARG A 213 -14.54 -2.82 7.47
N ARG A 214 -15.35 -3.51 6.65
CA ARG A 214 -16.70 -3.05 6.27
C ARG A 214 -17.62 -2.93 7.49
N VAL A 215 -17.64 -3.92 8.38
CA VAL A 215 -18.43 -3.88 9.62
C VAL A 215 -17.97 -2.75 10.53
N ALA A 216 -16.65 -2.58 10.70
CA ALA A 216 -16.07 -1.54 11.54
C ALA A 216 -16.43 -0.11 11.09
N LEU A 217 -16.69 0.13 9.80
CA LEU A 217 -17.21 1.42 9.32
C LEU A 217 -18.57 1.77 9.92
N SER A 218 -19.34 0.79 10.42
CA SER A 218 -20.65 1.04 11.04
C SER A 218 -20.56 1.45 12.51
N VAL A 219 -19.41 1.27 13.17
CA VAL A 219 -19.25 1.51 14.61
C VAL A 219 -18.00 2.36 14.86
N SER A 220 -18.21 3.60 15.30
CA SER A 220 -17.11 4.50 15.64
C SER A 220 -16.26 3.93 16.78
N GLY A 221 -14.94 3.92 16.60
CA GLY A 221 -14.01 3.38 17.61
C GLY A 221 -13.99 1.87 17.72
N ALA A 222 -14.62 1.13 16.80
CA ALA A 222 -14.49 -0.32 16.77
C ALA A 222 -13.05 -0.74 16.48
N ARG A 223 -12.53 -1.70 17.24
CA ARG A 223 -11.22 -2.31 16.99
C ARG A 223 -11.36 -3.63 16.26
N LEU A 224 -10.43 -3.89 15.34
CA LEU A 224 -10.34 -5.13 14.59
C LEU A 224 -9.45 -6.12 15.34
N VAL A 225 -9.93 -7.35 15.56
CA VAL A 225 -9.16 -8.42 16.21
C VAL A 225 -9.15 -9.67 15.34
N LYS A 226 -7.97 -10.03 14.84
CA LYS A 226 -7.75 -11.32 14.19
C LYS A 226 -7.67 -12.40 15.26
N ASP A 227 -8.50 -13.43 15.18
CA ASP A 227 -8.63 -14.42 16.24
C ASP A 227 -8.29 -15.86 15.84
N GLY A 228 -7.66 -16.01 14.67
CA GLY A 228 -7.08 -17.27 14.21
C GLY A 228 -8.07 -18.26 13.60
N ARG A 229 -9.37 -17.92 13.47
CA ARG A 229 -10.30 -18.76 12.72
C ARG A 229 -9.93 -18.79 11.23
N ALA A 230 -10.22 -19.91 10.57
CA ALA A 230 -9.92 -20.12 9.15
C ALA A 230 -11.04 -19.64 8.22
N ASP A 231 -12.25 -19.44 8.74
CA ASP A 231 -13.39 -18.99 7.94
C ASP A 231 -13.44 -17.45 7.80
N GLU A 232 -14.38 -16.99 6.98
CA GLU A 232 -14.66 -15.58 6.72
C GLU A 232 -15.71 -14.98 7.66
N THR A 233 -16.08 -15.70 8.73
CA THR A 233 -17.12 -15.22 9.65
C THR A 233 -16.65 -14.00 10.42
N ILE A 234 -17.56 -13.04 10.56
CA ILE A 234 -17.29 -11.78 11.25
C ILE A 234 -18.18 -11.70 12.48
N ASP A 235 -17.58 -11.50 13.65
CA ASP A 235 -18.35 -11.24 14.86
C ASP A 235 -18.25 -9.76 15.21
N LEU A 236 -19.38 -9.07 15.21
CA LEU A 236 -19.52 -7.77 15.86
C LEU A 236 -19.86 -7.99 17.33
N VAL A 237 -18.86 -7.81 18.18
CA VAL A 237 -18.96 -7.95 19.63
C VAL A 237 -19.12 -6.57 20.25
N VAL A 238 -20.28 -6.33 20.84
CA VAL A 238 -20.71 -5.01 21.30
C VAL A 238 -20.25 -4.79 22.75
N GLY A 239 -19.46 -3.75 22.97
CA GLY A 239 -18.91 -3.41 24.29
C GLY A 239 -19.76 -2.37 25.04
N SER A 240 -19.40 -2.11 26.30
CA SER A 240 -20.23 -1.29 27.20
C SER A 240 -20.26 0.20 26.82
N LYS A 241 -19.27 0.69 26.06
CA LYS A 241 -19.27 2.06 25.54
C LYS A 241 -20.07 2.21 24.24
N PHE A 242 -20.70 1.14 23.75
CA PHE A 242 -21.57 1.22 22.58
C PHE A 242 -22.77 2.11 22.85
N ASP A 243 -22.93 3.13 22.02
CA ASP A 243 -24.10 3.99 21.99
C ASP A 243 -25.03 3.56 20.84
N GLN A 244 -24.57 3.81 19.61
CA GLN A 244 -25.31 3.58 18.37
C GLN A 244 -24.36 3.32 17.19
N LEU A 245 -24.93 2.79 16.10
CA LEU A 245 -24.22 2.75 14.81
C LEU A 245 -24.05 4.16 14.26
N VAL A 246 -22.96 4.42 13.56
CA VAL A 246 -22.79 5.69 12.84
C VAL A 246 -23.89 5.83 11.76
N PRO A 247 -24.28 7.05 11.36
CA PRO A 247 -25.21 7.25 10.25
C PRO A 247 -24.78 6.48 9.00
N ALA A 248 -25.73 5.86 8.28
CA ALA A 248 -25.41 4.99 7.14
C ALA A 248 -24.55 5.68 6.06
N ALA A 249 -24.80 6.97 5.80
CA ALA A 249 -24.00 7.76 4.86
C ALA A 249 -22.52 7.91 5.28
N GLN A 250 -22.23 7.84 6.59
CA GLN A 250 -20.88 7.92 7.15
C GLN A 250 -20.19 6.54 7.21
N ALA A 251 -20.93 5.44 7.06
CA ALA A 251 -20.41 4.07 7.02
C ALA A 251 -19.79 3.71 5.65
N THR A 252 -19.11 4.67 5.03
CA THR A 252 -18.43 4.53 3.74
C THR A 252 -16.96 4.92 3.90
N MET A 253 -16.06 4.39 3.06
CA MET A 253 -14.69 4.91 3.06
C MET A 253 -14.71 6.36 2.60
N LYS A 254 -14.10 7.25 3.38
CA LYS A 254 -13.78 8.60 2.92
C LYS A 254 -12.93 8.47 1.65
N PRO A 255 -13.29 9.11 0.52
CA PRO A 255 -12.48 9.06 -0.68
C PRO A 255 -11.04 9.48 -0.35
N VAL A 256 -10.07 8.64 -0.70
CA VAL A 256 -8.66 9.04 -0.62
C VAL A 256 -8.48 10.16 -1.65
N PRO A 257 -7.98 11.34 -1.26
CA PRO A 257 -7.65 12.38 -2.23
C PRO A 257 -6.72 11.78 -3.27
N LYS A 258 -7.06 11.94 -4.55
CA LYS A 258 -6.17 11.55 -5.65
C LYS A 258 -4.83 12.25 -5.39
N ALA A 259 -3.73 11.50 -5.37
CA ALA A 259 -2.40 12.08 -5.18
C ALA A 259 -2.22 13.22 -6.21
N THR A 260 -2.22 14.46 -5.74
CA THR A 260 -1.98 15.62 -6.59
C THR A 260 -0.49 15.71 -6.85
N LYS A 261 -0.14 16.07 -8.09
CA LYS A 261 1.23 16.39 -8.48
C LYS A 261 1.77 17.49 -7.52
N PRO A 262 2.98 17.36 -6.96
CA PRO A 262 3.54 18.36 -6.07
C PRO A 262 3.60 19.73 -6.76
N PRO A 263 3.26 20.86 -6.10
CA PRO A 263 3.38 22.18 -6.71
C PRO A 263 4.80 22.44 -7.23
N GLY A 264 4.93 22.84 -8.50
CA GLY A 264 6.23 22.97 -9.19
C GLY A 264 6.61 21.76 -10.06
N CYS A 265 5.79 20.71 -10.00
CA CYS A 265 5.60 19.71 -11.05
C CYS A 265 4.12 19.89 -11.50
#